data_AF-A0A518LME5-F1
#
_entry.id   AF-A0A518LME5-F1
#
_cell.length_a   1.000
_cell.length_b   1.000
_cell.length_c   1.000
_cell.angle_alpha   90.00
_cell.angle_beta   90.00
_cell.angle_gamma   90.00
#
_symmetry.space_group_name_H-M   'P 1'
#
loop_
_entity.id
_entity.type
_entity.pdbx_description
1 polymer ?
#
loop_
_entity_poly.entity_id
_entity_poly.type
_entity_poly.pdbx_seq_one_letter_code
_entity_poly.pdbx_strand_id
1 'polypeptide(L)'
;MAASLSADAVLTRHFNEARSRLLDLAAILDRVERGAGAAGVRNDPRLVKTREAITALLSEGADRAERVQMIFSRPYELGWQTRR
;
A
#
# COMPACT_ATOMS: atom_id res chain seq x y z
N MET A 1 9.92 6.71 -29.02
CA MET A 1 9.02 6.89 -27.87
C MET A 1 7.89 5.90 -28.03
N ALA A 2 7.80 4.87 -27.17
CA ALA A 2 6.62 3.99 -27.20
C ALA A 2 5.40 4.82 -26.76
N ALA A 3 4.32 4.79 -27.54
CA ALA A 3 3.09 5.47 -27.16
C ALA A 3 2.57 4.88 -25.83
N SER A 4 2.17 5.75 -24.91
CA SER A 4 1.49 5.32 -23.68
C SER A 4 0.20 4.59 -24.05
N LEU A 5 -0.04 3.43 -23.42
CA LEU A 5 -1.31 2.71 -23.56
C LEU A 5 -2.49 3.61 -23.19
N SER A 6 -3.65 3.39 -23.81
CA SER A 6 -4.90 4.01 -23.36
C SER A 6 -5.26 3.53 -21.95
N ALA A 7 -6.04 4.31 -21.21
CA ALA A 7 -6.49 3.93 -19.87
C ALA A 7 -7.23 2.59 -19.87
N ASP A 8 -8.07 2.34 -20.87
CA ASP A 8 -8.76 1.06 -21.08
C ASP A 8 -7.78 -0.10 -21.28
N ALA A 9 -6.78 0.08 -22.16
CA ALA A 9 -5.77 -0.95 -22.40
C ALA A 9 -4.93 -1.26 -21.14
N VAL A 10 -4.61 -0.24 -20.33
CA VAL A 10 -3.93 -0.44 -19.03
C VAL A 10 -4.84 -1.23 -18.08
N LEU A 11 -6.11 -0.85 -17.96
CA LEU A 11 -7.07 -1.52 -17.09
C LEU A 11 -7.24 -2.99 -17.48
N THR A 12 -7.51 -3.28 -18.75
CA THR A 12 -7.66 -4.65 -19.25
C THR A 12 -6.40 -5.48 -18.99
N ARG A 13 -5.22 -4.91 -19.24
CA ARG A 13 -3.95 -5.61 -19.06
C ARG A 13 -3.69 -5.99 -17.60
N HIS A 14 -4.04 -5.13 -16.65
CA HIS A 14 -3.67 -5.29 -15.24
C HIS A 14 -4.82 -5.67 -14.31
N PHE A 15 -6.05 -5.82 -14.82
CA PHE A 15 -7.24 -6.07 -13.99
C PHE A 15 -7.09 -7.31 -13.08
N ASN A 16 -6.68 -8.45 -13.65
CA ASN A 16 -6.55 -9.69 -12.87
C ASN A 16 -5.41 -9.64 -11.85
N GLU A 17 -4.31 -8.97 -12.19
CA GLU A 17 -3.18 -8.75 -11.28
C GLU A 17 -3.60 -7.85 -10.10
N ALA A 18 -4.29 -6.74 -10.37
CA ALA A 18 -4.83 -5.86 -9.35
C ALA A 18 -5.82 -6.60 -8.44
N ARG A 19 -6.73 -7.39 -9.03
CA ARG A 19 -7.70 -8.21 -8.28
C ARG A 19 -7.01 -9.22 -7.37
N SER A 20 -5.98 -9.93 -7.85
CA SER A 20 -5.23 -10.88 -7.02
C SER A 20 -4.61 -10.20 -5.81
N ARG A 21 -3.95 -9.05 -6.01
CA ARG A 21 -3.33 -8.28 -4.93
C ARG A 21 -4.33 -7.79 -3.88
N LEU A 22 -5.54 -7.39 -4.31
CA LEU A 22 -6.60 -7.01 -3.39
C LEU A 22 -7.07 -8.19 -2.53
N LEU A 23 -7.24 -9.37 -3.13
CA LEU A 23 -7.61 -10.59 -2.40
C LEU A 23 -6.53 -11.02 -1.41
N ASP A 24 -5.25 -10.93 -1.80
CA ASP A 24 -4.13 -11.25 -0.92
C ASP A 24 -4.09 -10.33 0.30
N LEU A 25 -4.26 -9.02 0.09
CA LEU A 25 -4.31 -8.04 1.17
C LEU A 25 -5.50 -8.29 2.10
N ALA A 26 -6.70 -8.54 1.55
CA ALA A 26 -7.89 -8.87 2.34
C ALA A 26 -7.67 -10.12 3.19
N ALA A 27 -7.12 -11.19 2.61
CA ALA A 27 -6.82 -12.42 3.34
C ALA A 27 -5.78 -12.22 4.45
N ILE A 28 -4.80 -11.33 4.27
CA ILE A 28 -3.86 -10.96 5.34
C ILE A 28 -4.60 -10.26 6.49
N LEU A 29 -5.46 -9.30 6.20
CA LEU A 29 -6.24 -8.59 7.22
C LEU A 29 -7.18 -9.56 7.98
N ASP A 30 -7.84 -10.48 7.28
CA ASP A 30 -8.67 -11.51 7.91
C ASP A 30 -7.88 -12.44 8.84
N ARG A 31 -6.60 -12.72 8.52
CA ARG A 31 -5.73 -13.51 9.40
C ARG A 31 -5.33 -12.73 10.65
N VAL A 32 -5.10 -11.42 10.53
CA VAL A 32 -4.83 -10.53 11.68
C VAL A 32 -6.04 -10.52 12.62
N GLU A 33 -7.24 -10.31 12.10
CA GLU A 33 -8.48 -10.26 12.91
C GLU A 33 -8.82 -11.62 13.56
N ARG A 34 -8.47 -12.75 12.92
CA ARG A 34 -8.64 -14.10 13.49
C ARG A 34 -7.51 -14.53 14.43
N GLY A 35 -6.43 -13.77 14.51
CA GLY A 35 -5.26 -14.09 15.33
C GLY A 35 -5.54 -13.97 16.82
N ALA A 36 -4.91 -14.83 17.63
CA ALA A 36 -4.93 -14.67 19.07
C ALA A 36 -4.34 -13.30 19.45
N GLY A 37 -5.08 -12.52 20.26
CA GLY A 37 -4.66 -11.16 20.63
C GLY A 37 -4.95 -10.07 19.59
N ALA A 38 -5.80 -10.32 18.58
CA ALA A 38 -6.19 -9.35 17.55
C ALA A 38 -6.58 -7.96 18.12
N ALA A 39 -7.30 -7.95 19.25
CA ALA A 39 -7.67 -6.70 19.92
C ALA A 39 -6.45 -5.85 20.33
N GLY A 40 -5.34 -6.48 20.72
CA GLY A 40 -4.11 -5.80 21.14
C GLY A 40 -3.35 -5.13 19.99
N VAL A 41 -3.53 -5.60 18.76
CA VAL A 41 -2.86 -5.02 17.56
C VAL A 41 -3.74 -4.02 16.81
N ARG A 42 -4.97 -3.75 17.29
CA ARG A 42 -5.91 -2.82 16.64
C ARG A 42 -5.29 -1.44 16.37
N ASN A 43 -4.46 -0.96 17.29
CA ASN A 43 -3.76 0.33 17.24
C ASN A 43 -2.26 0.18 16.95
N ASP A 44 -1.81 -1.00 16.51
CA ASP A 44 -0.41 -1.19 16.10
C ASP A 44 -0.08 -0.22 14.96
N PRO A 45 1.01 0.57 15.05
CA PRO A 45 1.36 1.54 14.02
C PRO A 45 1.46 0.96 12.61
N ARG A 46 1.84 -0.31 12.48
CA ARG A 46 1.90 -1.00 11.18
C ARG A 46 0.50 -1.17 10.59
N LEU A 47 -0.47 -1.58 11.41
CA LEU A 47 -1.84 -1.78 10.96
C LEU A 47 -2.53 -0.44 10.68
N VAL A 48 -2.24 0.60 11.46
CA VAL A 48 -2.68 1.98 11.19
C VAL A 48 -2.17 2.46 9.83
N LYS A 49 -0.86 2.36 9.57
CA LYS A 49 -0.27 2.71 8.27
C LYS A 49 -0.84 1.91 7.10
N THR A 50 -1.12 0.62 7.29
CA THR A 50 -1.79 -0.20 6.26
C THR A 50 -3.17 0.34 5.91
N ARG A 51 -3.97 0.76 6.91
CA ARG A 51 -5.28 1.38 6.67
C ARG A 51 -5.15 2.73 5.96
N GLU A 52 -4.18 3.56 6.36
CA GLU A 52 -3.89 4.82 5.68
C GLU A 52 -3.49 4.61 4.21
N ALA A 53 -2.68 3.58 3.94
CA ALA A 53 -2.28 3.23 2.58
C ALA A 53 -3.48 2.78 1.72
N ILE A 54 -4.41 2.01 2.28
CA ILE A 54 -5.66 1.64 1.60
C ILE A 54 -6.47 2.90 1.26
N THR A 55 -6.59 3.84 2.18
CA THR A 55 -7.26 5.12 1.93
C THR A 55 -6.56 5.91 0.83
N ALA A 56 -5.22 5.93 0.79
CA ALA A 56 -4.47 6.60 -0.27
C ALA A 56 -4.74 5.98 -1.65
N LEU A 57 -4.91 4.65 -1.75
CA LEU A 57 -5.26 3.99 -3.00
C LEU A 57 -6.63 4.41 -3.56
N LEU A 58 -7.59 4.75 -2.70
CA LEU A 58 -8.94 5.16 -3.09
C LEU A 58 -9.03 6.62 -3.56
N SER A 59 -8.01 7.43 -3.26
CA SER A 59 -7.99 8.83 -3.67
C SER A 59 -7.68 9.01 -5.16
N GLU A 60 -7.97 10.20 -5.69
CA GLU A 60 -7.68 10.58 -7.09
C GLU A 60 -6.17 10.84 -7.32
N GLY A 61 -5.77 10.94 -8.59
CA GLY A 61 -4.39 11.23 -9.00
C GLY A 61 -3.67 10.06 -9.69
N ALA A 62 -2.47 10.32 -10.18
CA ALA A 62 -1.58 9.34 -10.83
C ALA A 62 -0.36 8.96 -9.96
N ASP A 63 -0.35 9.39 -8.69
CA ASP A 63 0.76 9.35 -7.74
C ASP A 63 0.48 8.43 -6.53
N ARG A 64 -0.53 7.55 -6.62
CA ARG A 64 -0.91 6.64 -5.53
C ARG A 64 0.26 5.82 -4.99
N ALA A 65 1.14 5.33 -5.87
CA ALA A 65 2.30 4.54 -5.48
C ALA A 65 3.29 5.36 -4.62
N GLU A 66 3.57 6.61 -5.01
CA GLU A 66 4.41 7.53 -4.25
C GLU A 66 3.80 7.82 -2.88
N ARG A 67 2.50 8.11 -2.83
CA ARG A 67 1.79 8.39 -1.58
C ARG A 67 1.82 7.19 -0.63
N VAL A 68 1.60 5.98 -1.14
CA VAL A 68 1.74 4.75 -0.35
C VAL A 68 3.18 4.58 0.14
N GLN A 69 4.18 4.79 -0.71
CA GLN A 69 5.59 4.72 -0.33
C GLN A 69 5.92 5.71 0.81
N MET A 70 5.41 6.93 0.75
CA MET A 70 5.68 7.96 1.76
C MET A 70 5.08 7.63 3.13
N ILE A 71 3.92 6.96 3.21
CA ILE A 71 3.33 6.48 4.47
C ILE A 71 4.29 5.51 5.21
N PHE A 72 4.98 4.66 4.45
CA PHE A 72 5.92 3.68 5.02
C PHE A 72 7.35 4.20 5.15
N SER A 73 7.67 5.35 4.54
CA SER A 73 9.01 5.94 4.60
C SER A 73 9.32 6.52 5.98
N ARG A 74 10.60 6.49 6.35
CA ARG A 74 11.12 7.30 7.47
C ARG A 74 11.38 8.73 6.99
N PRO A 75 11.32 9.72 7.89
CA PRO A 75 11.84 11.05 7.58
C PRO A 75 13.29 10.95 7.08
N TYR A 76 13.63 11.77 6.10
CA TYR A 76 15.01 11.90 5.67
C TYR A 76 15.85 12.44 6.83
N GLU A 77 16.92 11.74 7.17
CA GLU A 77 17.89 12.18 8.18
C GLU A 77 19.16 12.66 7.48
N LEU A 78 19.47 13.96 7.63
CA LEU A 78 20.74 14.52 7.15
C LEU A 78 21.89 13.86 7.91
N GLY A 79 22.89 13.36 7.18
CA GLY A 79 24.02 12.64 7.77
C GLY A 79 23.75 11.15 8.05
N TRP A 80 22.72 10.54 7.46
CA TRP A 80 22.45 9.09 7.61
C TRP A 80 23.67 8.20 7.30
N GLN A 81 24.57 8.65 6.41
CA GLN A 81 25.77 7.91 6.00
C GLN A 81 26.85 7.81 7.08
N THR A 82 26.83 8.71 8.07
CA THR A 82 27.85 8.77 9.13
C THR A 82 27.39 8.16 10.44
N ARG A 83 26.12 7.75 10.53
CA ARG A 83 25.57 6.98 11.66
C ARG A 83 25.79 5.48 11.40
N ARG A 84 26.87 4.93 11.94
CA ARG A 84 27.05 3.46 12.10
C ARG A 84 26.27 2.96 13.30
#